data_AF-A0A6C0IBY8-F1
#
_entry.id   AF-A0A6C0IBY8-F1
#
_cell.length_a   1.000
_cell.length_b   1.000
_cell.length_c   1.000
_cell.angle_alpha   90.00
_cell.angle_beta   90.00
_cell.angle_gamma   90.00
#
_symmetry.space_group_name_H-M   'P 1'
#
loop_
_entity.id
_entity.type
_entity.pdbx_description
1 polymer ?
#
loop_
_entity_poly.entity_id
_entity_poly.type
_entity_poly.pdbx_seq_one_letter_code
_entity_poly.pdbx_strand_id
1 'polypeptide(L)'
;MQGIQKKVHMVAIALLIIGGLNYGVTGIFKVDLITRFLGKNTLSARALCILYGLAAMSLIFHRDTYLPFLGEAVMPCSLLQNRIPPGGTYDMTVTVSPHAKVLYWAAEPASEHLKEINDWSKAYLDFENAGVTTADSHGVATLTVRKPQGYSVSMKGYLDPHVHYRVCGNRGMVGRIQTVFLK
;
A
#
# COMPACT_ATOMS: atom_id res chain seq x y z
N MET A 1 6.19 8.95 -13.17
CA MET A 1 6.32 9.37 -11.74
C MET A 1 6.66 8.24 -10.76
N GLN A 2 6.06 7.04 -10.85
CA GLN A 2 6.30 5.94 -9.87
C GLN A 2 7.77 5.50 -9.74
N GLY A 3 8.55 5.45 -10.84
CA GLY A 3 9.94 5.00 -10.81
C GLY A 3 10.88 5.91 -10.00
N ILE A 4 10.65 7.23 -10.00
CA ILE A 4 11.48 8.19 -9.25
C ILE A 4 11.21 8.04 -7.75
N GLN A 5 9.94 7.95 -7.34
CA GLN A 5 9.53 7.77 -5.95
C GLN A 5 10.13 6.49 -5.34
N LYS A 6 10.13 5.38 -6.10
CA LYS A 6 10.78 4.13 -5.68
C LYS A 6 12.27 4.30 -5.43
N LYS A 7 12.99 4.98 -6.35
CA LYS A 7 14.44 5.24 -6.19
C LYS A 7 14.72 6.10 -4.97
N VAL A 8 13.93 7.15 -4.74
CA VAL A 8 14.04 8.01 -3.55
C VAL A 8 13.85 7.19 -2.27
N HIS A 9 12.83 6.32 -2.23
CA HIS A 9 12.58 5.43 -1.09
C HIS A 9 13.76 4.47 -0.84
N MET A 10 14.32 3.86 -1.90
CA MET A 10 15.50 3.00 -1.79
C MET A 10 16.73 3.75 -1.26
N VAL A 11 16.98 4.96 -1.75
CA VAL A 11 18.09 5.81 -1.27
C VAL A 11 17.87 6.19 0.20
N ALA A 12 16.65 6.55 0.59
CA ALA A 12 16.31 6.86 1.98
C ALA A 12 16.56 5.66 2.91
N ILE A 13 16.14 4.46 2.52
CA ILE A 13 16.43 3.22 3.25
C ILE A 13 17.94 3.00 3.37
N ALA A 14 18.69 3.11 2.26
CA ALA A 14 20.14 2.91 2.27
C ALA A 14 20.85 3.90 3.22
N LEU A 15 20.47 5.18 3.17
CA LEU A 15 20.99 6.22 4.06
C LEU A 15 20.74 5.87 5.53
N LEU A 16 19.54 5.40 5.89
CA LEU A 16 19.24 5.01 7.27
C LEU A 16 19.97 3.74 7.70
N ILE A 17 20.15 2.77 6.82
CA ILE A 17 20.96 1.57 7.12
C ILE A 17 22.40 2.00 7.43
N ILE A 18 23.00 2.86 6.60
CA ILE A 18 24.36 3.35 6.82
C ILE A 18 24.45 4.13 8.14
N GLY A 19 23.51 5.05 8.39
CA GLY A 19 23.46 5.83 9.63
C GLY A 19 23.26 4.96 10.87
N GLY A 20 22.34 3.99 10.81
CA GLY A 20 22.07 3.06 11.90
C GLY A 20 23.24 2.13 12.20
N LEU A 21 23.92 1.61 11.17
CA LEU A 21 25.14 0.82 11.34
C LEU A 21 26.27 1.66 11.97
N ASN A 22 26.48 2.90 11.51
CA ASN A 22 27.47 3.80 12.12
C ASN A 22 27.17 4.04 13.60
N TYR A 23 25.90 4.30 13.94
CA TYR A 23 25.50 4.50 15.33
C TYR A 23 25.68 3.24 16.17
N GLY A 24 25.38 2.06 15.61
CA GLY A 24 25.63 0.77 16.27
C GLY A 24 27.11 0.54 16.59
N VAL A 25 28.00 0.76 15.62
CA VAL A 25 29.47 0.68 15.82
C VAL A 25 29.93 1.70 16.86
N THR A 26 29.41 2.93 16.81
CA THR A 26 29.73 3.98 17.79
C THR A 26 29.29 3.59 19.20
N GLY A 27 28.12 2.96 19.35
CA GLY A 27 27.62 2.49 20.64
C GLY A 27 28.51 1.41 21.27
N ILE A 28 28.88 0.40 20.48
CA ILE A 28 29.63 -0.79 20.90
C ILE A 28 31.12 -0.50 21.08
N PHE A 29 31.76 0.08 20.06
CA PHE A 29 33.21 0.24 20.01
C PHE A 29 33.70 1.65 20.37
N LYS A 30 32.79 2.60 20.60
CA LYS A 30 33.10 4.03 20.77
C LYS A 30 33.85 4.64 19.57
N VAL A 31 33.70 4.02 18.39
CA VAL A 31 34.27 4.48 17.13
C VAL A 31 33.16 4.98 16.22
N ASP A 32 33.19 6.27 15.90
CA ASP A 32 32.30 6.85 14.89
C ASP A 32 33.02 6.87 13.53
N LEU A 33 32.57 6.01 12.62
CA LEU A 33 33.18 5.86 11.30
C LEU A 33 33.01 7.12 10.46
N ILE A 34 31.87 7.80 10.59
CA ILE A 34 31.59 9.04 9.85
C ILE A 34 32.58 10.12 10.25
N THR A 35 32.74 10.40 11.55
CA THR A 35 33.72 11.41 11.99
C THR A 35 35.16 10.95 11.85
N ARG A 36 35.44 9.64 11.86
CA ARG A 36 36.77 9.09 11.56
C ARG A 36 37.20 9.34 10.11
N PHE A 37 36.29 9.19 9.14
CA PHE A 37 36.61 9.38 7.72
C PHE A 37 36.41 10.83 7.24
N LEU A 38 35.35 11.50 7.68
CA LEU A 38 35.00 12.86 7.23
C LEU A 38 35.53 13.95 8.16
N GLY A 39 36.10 13.60 9.31
CA GLY A 39 36.55 14.54 10.33
C GLY A 39 35.42 15.01 11.25
N LYS A 40 35.77 15.32 12.50
CA LYS A 40 34.83 15.89 13.48
C LYS A 40 34.50 17.34 13.11
N ASN A 41 33.23 17.72 13.25
CA ASN A 41 32.72 19.07 12.99
C ASN A 41 32.90 19.60 11.54
N THR A 42 33.15 18.72 10.55
CA THR A 42 33.23 19.14 9.15
C THR A 42 31.85 19.38 8.54
N LEU A 43 31.80 20.20 7.49
CA LEU A 43 30.56 20.45 6.74
C LEU A 43 29.99 19.15 6.17
N SER A 44 30.85 18.27 5.65
CA SER A 44 30.46 16.97 5.08
C SER A 44 29.80 16.05 6.10
N ALA A 45 30.37 15.94 7.32
CA ALA A 45 29.78 15.13 8.38
C ALA A 45 28.40 15.69 8.80
N ARG A 46 28.26 17.02 8.91
CA ARG A 46 26.99 17.67 9.23
C ARG A 46 25.95 17.48 8.12
N ALA A 47 26.34 17.65 6.86
CA ALA A 47 25.47 17.43 5.71
C ALA A 47 24.95 15.99 5.67
N LEU A 48 25.82 15.00 5.92
CA LEU A 48 25.42 13.60 5.96
C LEU A 48 24.42 13.30 7.09
N CYS A 49 24.62 13.86 8.28
CA CYS A 49 23.64 13.76 9.36
C CYS A 49 22.29 14.38 9.00
N ILE A 50 22.27 15.53 8.32
CA ILE A 50 21.04 16.15 7.82
C ILE A 50 20.36 15.23 6.80
N LEU A 51 21.11 14.61 5.89
CA LEU A 51 20.57 13.66 4.90
C LEU A 51 19.93 12.44 5.57
N TYR A 52 20.51 11.92 6.67
CA TYR A 52 19.87 10.85 7.44
C TYR A 52 18.55 11.31 8.07
N GLY A 53 18.50 12.51 8.63
CA GLY A 53 17.27 13.10 9.17
C GLY A 53 16.18 13.24 8.10
N LEU A 54 16.54 13.79 6.93
CA LEU A 54 15.62 13.92 5.80
C LEU A 54 15.16 12.56 5.26
N ALA A 55 16.05 11.57 5.21
CA ALA A 55 15.70 10.20 4.84
C ALA A 55 14.69 9.60 5.82
N ALA A 56 14.91 9.72 7.13
CA ALA A 56 13.97 9.27 8.16
C ALA A 56 12.61 9.95 8.01
N MET A 57 12.59 11.28 7.86
CA MET A 57 11.35 12.03 7.64
C MET A 57 10.61 11.54 6.40
N SER A 58 11.30 11.30 5.30
CA SER A 58 10.66 10.81 4.06
C SER A 58 9.98 9.44 4.25
N LEU A 59 10.55 8.56 5.08
CA LEU A 59 9.99 7.23 5.35
C LEU A 59 8.80 7.27 6.31
N ILE A 60 8.82 8.16 7.32
CA ILE A 60 7.74 8.33 8.29
C ILE A 60 6.42 8.68 7.58
N PHE A 61 6.47 9.56 6.59
CA PHE A 61 5.27 9.95 5.83
C PHE A 61 4.91 8.96 4.72
N HIS A 62 5.72 7.94 4.47
CA HIS A 62 5.45 6.94 3.46
C HIS A 62 4.67 5.76 4.07
N ARG A 63 3.35 5.76 3.90
CA ARG A 63 2.42 4.75 4.45
C ARG A 63 2.90 3.31 4.30
N ASP A 64 3.38 2.94 3.12
CA ASP A 64 3.76 1.55 2.83
C ASP A 64 5.05 1.12 3.55
N THR A 65 5.77 2.05 4.21
CA THR A 65 6.88 1.71 5.12
C THR A 65 6.38 0.86 6.29
N TYR A 66 5.22 1.19 6.85
CA TYR A 66 4.62 0.48 7.98
C TYR A 66 3.63 -0.60 7.53
N LEU A 67 3.03 -0.42 6.35
CA LEU A 67 2.00 -1.30 5.80
C LEU A 67 2.38 -1.76 4.38
N PRO A 68 3.44 -2.59 4.22
CA PRO A 68 3.99 -2.95 2.92
C PRO A 68 2.97 -3.67 2.02
N PHE A 69 2.00 -4.36 2.60
CA PHE A 69 0.92 -5.02 1.87
C PHE A 69 0.01 -4.03 1.12
N LEU A 70 -0.06 -2.74 1.51
CA LEU A 70 -0.81 -1.72 0.76
C LEU A 70 -0.10 -1.25 -0.52
N GLY A 71 1.19 -1.59 -0.66
CA GLY A 71 2.03 -1.20 -1.77
C GLY A 71 1.79 -1.99 -3.06
N GLU A 72 2.64 -1.71 -4.05
CA GLU A 72 2.66 -2.46 -5.31
C GLU A 72 3.17 -3.89 -5.08
N ALA A 73 2.66 -4.84 -5.85
CA ALA A 73 3.03 -6.24 -5.74
C ALA A 73 3.28 -6.85 -7.12
N VAL A 74 4.22 -7.79 -7.21
CA VAL A 74 4.40 -8.60 -8.42
C VAL A 74 3.31 -9.66 -8.45
N MET A 75 2.53 -9.70 -9.52
CA MET A 75 1.55 -10.75 -9.78
C MET A 75 1.25 -10.80 -11.29
N PRO A 76 1.38 -11.96 -11.95
CA PRO A 76 1.12 -12.05 -13.39
C PRO A 76 -0.33 -11.70 -13.73
N CYS A 77 -0.52 -10.62 -14.50
CA CYS A 77 -1.85 -10.17 -14.93
C CYS A 77 -2.59 -11.22 -15.80
N SER A 78 -1.87 -12.19 -16.37
CA SER A 78 -2.45 -13.31 -17.11
C SER A 78 -3.33 -14.22 -16.23
N LEU A 79 -3.05 -14.30 -14.93
CA LEU A 79 -3.84 -15.10 -13.98
C LEU A 79 -5.19 -14.46 -13.64
N LEU A 80 -5.34 -13.15 -13.87
CA LEU A 80 -6.57 -12.42 -13.61
C LEU A 80 -7.60 -12.72 -14.69
N GLN A 81 -8.64 -13.46 -14.34
CA GLN A 81 -9.78 -13.74 -15.19
C GLN A 81 -11.00 -12.99 -14.68
N ASN A 82 -11.81 -12.42 -15.58
CA ASN A 82 -13.00 -11.70 -15.17
C ASN A 82 -13.93 -12.62 -14.38
N ARG A 83 -14.37 -12.16 -13.21
CA ARG A 83 -15.32 -12.84 -12.34
C ARG A 83 -16.03 -11.83 -11.46
N ILE A 84 -17.29 -12.08 -11.18
CA ILE A 84 -18.06 -11.38 -10.16
C ILE A 84 -18.28 -12.32 -8.97
N PRO A 85 -18.39 -11.80 -7.74
CA PRO A 85 -18.72 -12.62 -6.59
C PRO A 85 -20.14 -13.20 -6.71
N PRO A 86 -20.40 -14.43 -6.25
CA PRO A 86 -21.74 -15.00 -6.21
C PRO A 86 -22.71 -14.10 -5.44
N GLY A 87 -23.86 -13.79 -6.05
CA GLY A 87 -24.85 -12.89 -5.48
C GLY A 87 -24.47 -11.41 -5.51
N GLY A 88 -23.41 -11.02 -6.22
CA GLY A 88 -23.04 -9.63 -6.43
C GLY A 88 -24.07 -8.90 -7.31
N THR A 89 -24.64 -7.82 -6.77
CA THR A 89 -25.70 -7.03 -7.43
C THR A 89 -25.46 -5.52 -7.33
N TYR A 90 -24.43 -5.10 -6.58
CA TYR A 90 -24.13 -3.71 -6.34
C TYR A 90 -22.91 -3.28 -7.15
N ASP A 91 -23.11 -2.39 -8.10
CA ASP A 91 -22.08 -1.93 -9.03
C ASP A 91 -21.46 -0.61 -8.59
N MET A 92 -20.13 -0.55 -8.64
CA MET A 92 -19.35 0.69 -8.48
C MET A 92 -18.40 0.88 -9.63
N THR A 93 -18.30 2.09 -10.18
CA THR A 93 -17.42 2.38 -11.31
C THR A 93 -16.16 3.10 -10.85
N VAL A 94 -15.00 2.69 -11.39
CA VAL A 94 -13.73 3.41 -11.23
C VAL A 94 -13.12 3.69 -12.60
N THR A 95 -12.39 4.81 -12.73
CA THR A 95 -11.67 5.16 -13.96
C THR A 95 -10.20 4.81 -13.81
N VAL A 96 -9.71 3.97 -14.73
CA VAL A 96 -8.34 3.46 -14.79
C VAL A 96 -7.84 3.54 -16.24
N SER A 97 -6.65 3.02 -16.55
CA SER A 97 -6.19 2.94 -17.93
C SER A 97 -7.11 2.03 -18.77
N PRO A 98 -7.41 2.36 -20.04
CA PRO A 98 -8.18 1.51 -20.93
C PRO A 98 -7.69 0.07 -20.96
N HIS A 99 -8.61 -0.89 -20.95
CA HIS A 99 -8.32 -2.32 -20.98
C HIS A 99 -7.49 -2.87 -19.80
N ALA A 100 -7.27 -2.08 -18.74
CA ALA A 100 -6.58 -2.56 -17.55
C ALA A 100 -7.45 -3.57 -16.79
N LYS A 101 -6.82 -4.62 -16.28
CA LYS A 101 -7.48 -5.55 -15.36
C LYS A 101 -7.53 -4.95 -13.97
N VAL A 102 -8.68 -5.00 -13.33
CA VAL A 102 -8.92 -4.49 -11.99
C VAL A 102 -9.39 -5.63 -11.12
N LEU A 103 -8.61 -5.96 -10.10
CA LEU A 103 -9.01 -6.89 -9.05
C LEU A 103 -9.54 -6.11 -7.86
N TYR A 104 -10.62 -6.55 -7.27
CA TYR A 104 -11.33 -5.80 -6.24
C TYR A 104 -11.98 -6.72 -5.21
N TRP A 105 -12.18 -6.20 -4.01
CA TRP A 105 -12.83 -6.90 -2.91
C TRP A 105 -13.48 -5.90 -1.94
N ALA A 106 -14.48 -6.35 -1.21
CA ALA A 106 -15.17 -5.55 -0.21
C ALA A 106 -15.51 -6.39 1.03
N ALA A 107 -15.95 -5.72 2.09
CA ALA A 107 -16.47 -6.41 3.27
C ALA A 107 -17.72 -7.23 2.92
N GLU A 108 -17.95 -8.31 3.67
CA GLU A 108 -19.18 -9.09 3.55
C GLU A 108 -20.40 -8.27 4.00
N PRO A 109 -21.59 -8.51 3.42
CA PRO A 109 -22.81 -7.82 3.83
C PRO A 109 -23.11 -7.99 5.32
N ALA A 110 -23.86 -7.02 5.87
CA ALA A 110 -24.35 -7.10 7.24
C ALA A 110 -25.17 -8.39 7.44
N SER A 111 -24.84 -9.14 8.49
CA SER A 111 -25.55 -10.34 8.90
C SER A 111 -25.59 -10.41 10.43
N GLU A 112 -26.43 -11.28 10.99
CA GLU A 112 -26.52 -11.42 12.44
C GLU A 112 -25.20 -11.82 13.09
N HIS A 113 -24.38 -12.58 12.38
CA HIS A 113 -23.06 -13.04 12.82
C HIS A 113 -21.95 -11.99 12.61
N LEU A 114 -22.26 -10.85 11.97
CA LEU A 114 -21.30 -9.81 11.59
C LEU A 114 -21.74 -8.41 12.06
N LYS A 115 -22.41 -8.31 13.21
CA LYS A 115 -22.87 -7.02 13.77
C LYS A 115 -21.73 -6.14 14.28
N GLU A 116 -20.65 -6.74 14.80
CA GLU A 116 -19.50 -6.03 15.35
C GLU A 116 -18.19 -6.49 14.69
N ILE A 117 -17.69 -5.67 13.77
CA ILE A 117 -16.44 -5.93 13.07
C ILE A 117 -15.41 -4.90 13.51
N ASN A 118 -14.39 -5.38 14.22
CA ASN A 118 -13.27 -4.58 14.72
C ASN A 118 -11.93 -4.91 14.06
N ASP A 119 -11.94 -5.82 13.07
CA ASP A 119 -10.77 -6.33 12.36
C ASP A 119 -11.12 -6.54 10.88
N TRP A 120 -10.18 -6.21 9.99
CA TRP A 120 -10.34 -6.39 8.55
C TRP A 120 -10.50 -7.87 8.15
N SER A 121 -9.88 -8.80 8.88
CA SER A 121 -9.97 -10.24 8.60
C SER A 121 -11.40 -10.76 8.80
N LYS A 122 -12.10 -10.24 9.82
CA LYS A 122 -13.53 -10.53 10.05
C LYS A 122 -14.43 -9.84 9.03
N ALA A 123 -14.00 -8.70 8.48
CA ALA A 123 -14.74 -7.97 7.45
C ALA A 123 -14.77 -8.74 6.12
N TYR A 124 -13.65 -9.35 5.74
CA TYR A 124 -13.52 -10.01 4.43
C TYR A 124 -13.78 -11.51 4.46
N LEU A 125 -13.70 -12.16 5.63
CA LEU A 125 -13.82 -13.61 5.78
C LEU A 125 -12.92 -14.34 4.77
N ASP A 126 -13.51 -15.13 3.87
CA ASP A 126 -12.80 -15.92 2.86
C ASP A 126 -12.61 -15.19 1.52
N PHE A 127 -12.80 -13.86 1.51
CA PHE A 127 -12.75 -13.01 0.31
C PHE A 127 -13.74 -13.45 -0.79
N GLU A 128 -14.91 -13.93 -0.39
CA GLU A 128 -15.94 -14.32 -1.35
C GLU A 128 -16.58 -13.10 -2.03
N ASN A 129 -16.69 -11.97 -1.34
CA ASN A 129 -17.08 -10.69 -1.92
C ASN A 129 -15.94 -10.01 -2.70
N ALA A 130 -15.34 -10.75 -3.63
CA ALA A 130 -14.23 -10.31 -4.47
C ALA A 130 -14.39 -10.72 -5.93
N GLY A 131 -13.85 -9.90 -6.83
CA GLY A 131 -13.95 -10.08 -8.26
C GLY A 131 -12.77 -9.50 -9.04
N VAL A 132 -12.85 -9.69 -10.34
CA VAL A 132 -11.91 -9.14 -11.31
C VAL A 132 -12.74 -8.67 -12.50
N THR A 133 -12.44 -7.48 -12.98
CA THR A 133 -13.04 -6.94 -14.21
C THR A 133 -11.95 -6.39 -15.11
N THR A 134 -12.29 -6.13 -16.36
CA THR A 134 -11.42 -5.46 -17.33
C THR A 134 -12.07 -4.15 -17.71
N ALA A 135 -11.33 -3.05 -17.59
CA ALA A 135 -11.82 -1.74 -17.98
C ALA A 135 -12.14 -1.68 -19.49
N ASP A 136 -13.14 -0.89 -19.86
CA ASP A 136 -13.51 -0.69 -21.25
C ASP A 136 -12.48 0.17 -22.01
N SER A 137 -12.80 0.53 -23.26
CA SER A 137 -11.97 1.39 -24.11
C SER A 137 -11.83 2.83 -23.59
N HIS A 138 -12.73 3.27 -22.71
CA HIS A 138 -12.69 4.58 -22.05
C HIS A 138 -12.01 4.51 -20.67
N GLY A 139 -11.57 3.32 -20.25
CA GLY A 139 -10.95 3.12 -18.93
C GLY A 139 -11.95 2.98 -17.79
N VAL A 140 -13.23 2.76 -18.07
CA VAL A 140 -14.26 2.54 -17.04
C VAL A 140 -14.27 1.06 -16.66
N ALA A 141 -14.08 0.78 -15.37
CA ALA A 141 -14.18 -0.56 -14.79
C ALA A 141 -15.36 -0.62 -13.82
N THR A 142 -16.29 -1.55 -14.06
CA THR A 142 -17.42 -1.83 -13.16
C THR A 142 -17.05 -2.92 -12.17
N LEU A 143 -17.07 -2.58 -10.88
CA LEU A 143 -16.77 -3.44 -9.74
C LEU A 143 -18.11 -3.90 -9.14
N THR A 144 -18.54 -5.10 -9.51
CA THR A 144 -19.77 -5.70 -8.98
C THR A 144 -19.47 -6.45 -7.69
N VAL A 145 -20.10 -6.06 -6.58
CA VAL A 145 -19.96 -6.69 -5.25
C VAL A 145 -21.32 -7.01 -4.64
N ARG A 146 -21.33 -7.85 -3.60
CA ARG A 146 -22.42 -7.85 -2.62
C ARG A 146 -22.33 -6.56 -1.82
N LYS A 147 -23.45 -5.92 -1.49
CA LYS A 147 -23.46 -4.62 -0.79
C LYS A 147 -22.66 -4.71 0.54
N PRO A 148 -21.48 -4.08 0.64
CA PRO A 148 -20.65 -4.19 1.83
C PRO A 148 -21.22 -3.40 2.99
N GLN A 149 -20.84 -3.78 4.21
CA GLN A 149 -21.08 -3.00 5.42
C GLN A 149 -19.83 -2.20 5.84
N GLY A 150 -20.03 -1.17 6.67
CA GLY A 150 -18.94 -0.45 7.31
C GLY A 150 -18.41 -1.21 8.52
N TYR A 151 -17.17 -0.95 8.92
CA TYR A 151 -16.55 -1.61 10.06
C TYR A 151 -15.45 -0.76 10.69
N SER A 152 -15.06 -1.10 11.92
CA SER A 152 -14.02 -0.37 12.65
C SER A 152 -12.69 -1.11 12.61
N VAL A 153 -11.59 -0.36 12.65
CA VAL A 153 -10.24 -0.90 12.83
C VAL A 153 -9.50 -0.13 13.92
N SER A 154 -8.66 -0.82 14.70
CA SER A 154 -8.08 -0.31 15.95
C SER A 154 -7.37 1.05 15.86
N MET A 155 -6.74 1.36 14.72
CA MET A 155 -5.95 2.59 14.52
C MET A 155 -6.73 3.72 13.85
N LYS A 156 -7.71 3.40 13.01
CA LYS A 156 -8.39 4.38 12.12
C LYS A 156 -9.85 4.63 12.52
N GLY A 157 -10.39 3.83 13.44
CA GLY A 157 -11.79 3.90 13.84
C GLY A 157 -12.72 3.34 12.77
N TYR A 158 -13.93 3.88 12.70
CA TYR A 158 -14.97 3.44 11.77
C TYR A 158 -14.62 3.80 10.31
N LEU A 159 -14.90 2.87 9.42
CA LEU A 159 -14.76 3.00 7.98
C LEU A 159 -16.14 2.82 7.34
N ASP A 160 -16.57 3.82 6.57
CA ASP A 160 -17.76 3.71 5.74
C ASP A 160 -17.65 2.54 4.76
N PRO A 161 -18.77 1.92 4.33
CA PRO A 161 -18.74 0.85 3.34
C PRO A 161 -17.90 1.23 2.11
N HIS A 162 -17.00 0.34 1.70
CA HIS A 162 -16.06 0.63 0.62
C HIS A 162 -15.65 -0.63 -0.14
N VAL A 163 -15.15 -0.41 -1.36
CA VAL A 163 -14.51 -1.44 -2.18
C VAL A 163 -13.03 -1.08 -2.31
N HIS A 164 -12.17 -2.04 -1.99
CA HIS A 164 -10.77 -1.97 -2.31
C HIS A 164 -10.52 -2.52 -3.70
N TYR A 165 -9.59 -1.91 -4.43
CA TYR A 165 -9.18 -2.42 -5.72
C TYR A 165 -7.70 -2.17 -5.97
N ARG A 166 -7.16 -2.96 -6.90
CA ARG A 166 -5.85 -2.75 -7.50
C ARG A 166 -5.95 -2.87 -8.99
N VAL A 167 -5.14 -2.07 -9.68
CA VAL A 167 -5.02 -2.09 -11.13
C VAL A 167 -3.80 -2.91 -11.52
N CYS A 168 -3.98 -3.91 -12.37
CA CYS A 168 -2.88 -4.65 -12.96
C CYS A 168 -2.22 -3.81 -14.06
N GLY A 169 -0.99 -3.38 -13.80
CA GLY A 169 -0.19 -2.60 -14.72
C GLY A 169 0.69 -3.46 -15.63
N ASN A 170 1.44 -2.79 -16.49
CA ASN A 170 2.35 -3.44 -17.42
C ASN A 170 3.42 -4.26 -16.66
N ARG A 171 3.83 -5.39 -17.26
CA ARG A 171 4.89 -6.30 -16.76
C ARG A 171 4.53 -7.10 -15.49
N GLY A 172 3.25 -7.32 -15.23
CA GLY A 172 2.82 -8.15 -14.08
C GLY A 172 3.04 -7.45 -12.73
N MET A 173 3.02 -6.12 -12.72
CA MET A 173 2.98 -5.33 -11.50
C MET A 173 1.55 -4.92 -11.20
N VAL A 174 1.03 -5.35 -10.08
CA VAL A 174 -0.24 -4.87 -9.54
C VAL A 174 0.03 -3.61 -8.70
N GLY A 175 -0.78 -2.58 -8.93
CA GLY A 175 -0.68 -1.30 -8.23
C GLY A 175 -0.95 -1.39 -6.72
N ARG A 176 -0.76 -0.25 -6.05
CA ARG A 176 -1.11 -0.07 -4.64
C ARG A 176 -2.62 -0.27 -4.42
N ILE A 177 -3.01 -0.59 -3.19
CA ILE A 177 -4.43 -0.62 -2.80
C ILE A 177 -5.02 0.78 -2.93
N GLN A 178 -6.10 0.85 -3.70
CA GLN A 178 -6.99 2.00 -3.82
C GLN A 178 -8.34 1.66 -3.18
N THR A 179 -9.07 2.69 -2.78
CA THR A 179 -10.36 2.56 -2.11
C THR A 179 -11.36 3.48 -2.78
N VAL A 180 -12.56 2.97 -3.04
CA VAL A 180 -13.74 3.77 -3.41
C VAL A 180 -14.82 3.52 -2.35
N PHE A 181 -15.35 4.59 -1.77
CA PHE A 181 -16.41 4.53 -0.78
C PHE A 181 -17.77 4.50 -1.47
N LEU A 182 -18.71 3.77 -0.88
CA LEU A 182 -20.10 3.79 -1.32
C LEU A 182 -20.67 5.18 -1.06
N LYS A 183 -21.49 5.66 -2.00
CA LYS A 183 -22.27 6.90 -1.84
C LYS A 183 -23.65 6.59 -1.29
#